data_AF-A0A953SUS0-F1
#
_entry.id   AF-A0A953SUS0-F1
#
_cell.length_a   1.000
_cell.length_b   1.000
_cell.length_c   1.000
_cell.angle_alpha   90.00
_cell.angle_beta   90.00
_cell.angle_gamma   90.00
#
_symmetry.space_group_name_H-M   'P 1'
#
loop_
_entity.id
_entity.type
_entity.pdbx_description
1 polymer ?
#
loop_
_entity_poly.entity_id
_entity_poly.type
_entity_poly.pdbx_seq_one_letter_code
_entity_poly.pdbx_strand_id
1 'polypeptide(L)'
;MKLTYRQFNHIGLRRLNNEDAAGIVEIDRGLLSIVCDGLGGSQAGEIASKTVVESIIEYFSSENDTHDYIEKIRSAVTYANKSVFDRALNNSLLSGMATTAEVLFLKDYTAYWAHVGDSRI
;
A
#
# COMPACT_ATOMS: atom_id res chain seq x y z
N MET A 1 -7.70 10.50 -20.13
CA MET A 1 -7.42 9.07 -20.42
C MET A 1 -8.55 8.22 -19.82
N LYS A 2 -9.03 7.18 -20.50
CA LYS A 2 -10.00 6.23 -19.92
C LYS A 2 -9.24 4.95 -19.54
N LEU A 3 -9.12 4.69 -18.24
CA LEU A 3 -8.49 3.47 -17.73
C LEU A 3 -9.53 2.37 -17.53
N THR A 4 -9.12 1.12 -17.69
CA THR A 4 -9.88 -0.06 -17.27
C THR A 4 -8.95 -0.88 -16.41
N TYR A 5 -9.36 -1.16 -15.17
CA TYR A 5 -8.56 -1.86 -14.18
C TYR A 5 -9.40 -2.90 -13.47
N ARG A 6 -8.73 -3.91 -12.91
CA ARG A 6 -9.34 -4.95 -12.08
C ARG A 6 -8.35 -5.33 -10.99
N GLN A 7 -8.89 -5.66 -9.82
CA GLN A 7 -8.13 -6.19 -8.69
C GLN A 7 -8.48 -7.66 -8.51
N PHE A 8 -7.47 -8.50 -8.32
CA PHE A 8 -7.62 -9.91 -8.00
C PHE A 8 -6.74 -10.22 -6.80
N ASN A 9 -7.25 -11.01 -5.85
CA ASN A 9 -6.50 -11.48 -4.69
C ASN A 9 -7.01 -12.88 -4.34
N HIS A 10 -6.11 -13.81 -4.05
CA HIS A 10 -6.44 -15.20 -3.74
C HIS A 10 -5.43 -15.81 -2.77
N ILE A 11 -5.90 -16.44 -1.69
CA ILE A 11 -5.09 -17.05 -0.62
C ILE A 11 -4.15 -18.18 -1.10
N GLY A 12 -4.46 -18.78 -2.24
CA GLY A 12 -3.76 -19.95 -2.76
C GLY A 12 -4.23 -21.25 -2.10
N LEU A 13 -3.47 -22.33 -2.26
CA LEU A 13 -3.85 -23.67 -1.79
C LEU A 13 -3.06 -24.15 -0.56
N ARG A 14 -2.05 -23.39 -0.11
CA ARG A 14 -1.09 -23.82 0.93
C ARG A 14 -1.14 -22.98 2.20
N ARG A 15 -1.60 -21.73 2.12
CA ARG A 15 -1.65 -20.81 3.26
C ARG A 15 -3.05 -20.88 3.88
N LEU A 16 -3.11 -20.72 5.21
CA LEU A 16 -4.35 -20.67 5.97
C LEU A 16 -4.86 -19.24 6.15
N ASN A 17 -3.98 -18.25 5.97
CA ASN A 17 -4.33 -16.85 5.96
C ASN A 17 -3.79 -16.17 4.71
N ASN A 18 -4.49 -15.14 4.24
CA ASN A 18 -4.05 -14.31 3.15
C ASN A 18 -3.49 -13.01 3.71
N GLU A 19 -2.18 -12.83 3.61
CA GLU A 19 -1.49 -11.63 4.10
C GLU A 19 -1.33 -10.57 2.99
N ASP A 20 -1.78 -10.84 1.77
CA ASP A 20 -1.77 -9.89 0.66
C ASP A 20 -2.92 -8.87 0.81
N ALA A 21 -2.60 -7.60 0.60
CA ALA A 21 -3.57 -6.51 0.50
C ALA A 21 -3.36 -5.73 -0.80
N ALA A 22 -4.45 -5.22 -1.35
CA ALA A 22 -4.41 -4.34 -2.50
C ALA A 22 -5.53 -3.31 -2.42
N GLY A 23 -5.29 -2.13 -2.99
CA GLY A 23 -6.27 -1.05 -3.04
C GLY A 23 -6.15 -0.27 -4.34
N ILE A 24 -7.30 0.14 -4.89
CA ILE A 24 -7.37 0.98 -6.08
C ILE A 24 -8.36 2.12 -5.82
N VAL A 25 -7.93 3.36 -6.03
CA VAL A 25 -8.75 4.56 -5.84
C VAL A 25 -8.47 5.59 -6.93
N GLU A 26 -9.52 6.28 -7.37
CA GLU A 26 -9.38 7.43 -8.28
C GLU A 26 -9.24 8.72 -7.46
N ILE A 27 -8.12 9.43 -7.65
CA ILE A 27 -7.78 10.66 -6.91
C ILE A 27 -7.23 11.66 -7.90
N ASP A 28 -7.73 12.91 -7.86
CA ASP A 28 -7.28 13.99 -8.74
C ASP A 28 -7.31 13.58 -10.22
N ARG A 29 -8.37 12.91 -10.68
CA ARG A 29 -8.49 12.37 -12.06
C ARG A 29 -7.36 11.41 -12.47
N GLY A 30 -6.55 10.94 -11.52
CA GLY A 30 -5.57 9.88 -11.67
C GLY A 30 -6.04 8.59 -10.99
N LEU A 31 -5.32 7.50 -11.22
CA LEU A 31 -5.58 6.20 -10.62
C LEU A 31 -4.41 5.82 -9.72
N LEU A 32 -4.68 5.68 -8.42
CA LEU A 32 -3.75 5.11 -7.46
C LEU A 32 -4.05 3.62 -7.30
N SER A 33 -3.04 2.78 -7.47
CA SER A 33 -3.08 1.34 -7.23
C SER A 33 -1.97 0.95 -6.29
N ILE A 34 -2.28 0.11 -5.31
CA ILE A 34 -1.34 -0.34 -4.29
C ILE A 34 -1.43 -1.86 -4.18
N VAL A 35 -0.30 -2.54 -4.10
CA VAL A 35 -0.19 -3.96 -3.76
C VAL A 35 0.81 -4.09 -2.61
N CYS A 36 0.51 -4.99 -1.68
CA CYS A 36 1.31 -5.26 -0.49
C CYS A 36 1.26 -6.76 -0.19
N ASP A 37 2.43 -7.40 -0.02
CA ASP A 37 2.58 -8.77 0.48
C ASP A 37 3.02 -8.70 1.95
N GLY A 38 2.13 -9.10 2.84
CA GLY A 38 2.31 -9.03 4.29
C GLY A 38 3.27 -10.09 4.81
N LEU A 39 4.10 -9.69 5.76
CA LEU A 39 5.07 -10.53 6.45
C LEU A 39 4.90 -10.36 7.96
N GLY A 40 4.69 -11.45 8.67
CA GLY A 40 4.68 -11.42 10.13
C GLY A 40 3.78 -12.52 10.61
N GLY A 41 4.38 -13.53 11.24
CA GLY A 41 3.67 -14.76 11.60
C GLY A 41 2.33 -14.51 12.30
N SER A 42 1.43 -15.50 12.23
CA SER A 42 0.04 -15.36 12.65
C SER A 42 -0.73 -14.33 11.80
N GLN A 43 -1.37 -13.32 12.39
CA GLN A 43 -2.19 -12.31 11.67
C GLN A 43 -1.42 -10.99 11.42
N ALA A 44 -0.14 -10.93 11.80
CA ALA A 44 0.59 -9.69 11.85
C ALA A 44 0.87 -9.13 10.44
N GLY A 45 1.20 -10.00 9.47
CA GLY A 45 1.40 -9.60 8.07
C GLY A 45 0.12 -9.08 7.40
N GLU A 46 -1.03 -9.72 7.64
CA GLU A 46 -2.33 -9.25 7.13
C GLU A 46 -2.68 -7.85 7.66
N ILE A 47 -2.38 -7.58 8.94
CA ILE A 47 -2.61 -6.27 9.53
C ILE A 47 -1.62 -5.25 8.97
N ALA A 48 -0.35 -5.62 8.76
CA ALA A 48 0.65 -4.74 8.18
C ALA A 48 0.30 -4.32 6.74
N SER A 49 -0.02 -5.27 5.86
CA SER A 49 -0.34 -5.00 4.46
C SER A 49 -1.60 -4.13 4.32
N LYS A 50 -2.66 -4.41 5.08
CA LYS A 50 -3.85 -3.54 5.14
C LYS A 50 -3.54 -2.14 5.65
N THR A 51 -2.75 -2.04 6.72
CA THR A 51 -2.34 -0.74 7.28
C THR A 51 -1.64 0.11 6.23
N VAL A 52 -0.72 -0.47 5.45
CA VAL A 52 -0.02 0.27 4.41
C VAL A 52 -0.97 0.76 3.32
N VAL A 53 -1.85 -0.10 2.80
CA VAL A 53 -2.84 0.29 1.78
C VAL A 53 -3.72 1.43 2.27
N GLU A 54 -4.28 1.32 3.47
CA GLU A 54 -5.16 2.32 4.07
C GLU A 54 -4.44 3.65 4.29
N SER A 55 -3.24 3.62 4.89
CA SER A 55 -2.46 4.83 5.17
C SER A 55 -2.01 5.57 3.91
N ILE A 56 -1.66 4.86 2.83
CA ILE A 56 -1.29 5.50 1.56
C ILE A 56 -2.52 6.16 0.93
N ILE A 57 -3.67 5.48 0.91
CA ILE A 57 -4.92 6.05 0.37
C ILE A 57 -5.33 7.30 1.17
N GLU A 58 -5.26 7.23 2.50
CA GLU A 58 -5.55 8.36 3.40
C GLU A 58 -4.64 9.55 3.09
N TYR A 59 -3.33 9.32 3.01
CA TYR A 59 -2.36 10.37 2.71
C TYR A 59 -2.62 11.00 1.34
N PHE A 60 -2.90 10.18 0.32
CA PHE A 60 -3.17 10.66 -1.03
C PHE A 60 -4.47 11.46 -1.15
N SER A 61 -5.47 11.11 -0.34
CA SER A 61 -6.80 11.75 -0.30
C SER A 61 -6.82 13.02 0.53
N SER A 62 -5.77 13.30 1.33
CA SER A 62 -5.64 14.54 2.08
C SER A 62 -5.51 15.77 1.15
N GLU A 63 -5.90 16.95 1.64
CA GLU A 63 -5.86 18.24 0.92
C GLU A 63 -4.44 18.74 0.57
N ASN A 64 -3.43 17.87 0.61
CA ASN A 64 -2.08 18.17 0.15
C ASN A 64 -2.03 18.20 -1.39
N ASP A 65 -2.26 19.41 -1.93
CA ASP A 65 -2.28 19.77 -3.35
C ASP A 65 -0.88 19.91 -3.98
N THR A 66 0.11 19.16 -3.49
CA THR A 66 1.38 19.07 -4.21
C THR A 66 1.19 18.29 -5.50
N HIS A 67 1.58 18.90 -6.61
CA HIS A 67 1.64 18.26 -7.93
C HIS A 67 3.00 17.56 -8.16
N ASP A 68 3.89 17.59 -7.17
CA ASP A 68 5.07 16.73 -7.13
C ASP A 68 4.66 15.34 -6.64
N TYR A 69 4.24 14.50 -7.59
CA TYR A 69 3.77 13.15 -7.31
C TYR A 69 4.89 12.21 -6.83
N ILE A 70 6.16 12.50 -7.13
CA ILE A 70 7.30 11.73 -6.60
C ILE A 70 7.39 11.96 -5.10
N GLU A 71 7.39 13.22 -4.68
CA GLU A 71 7.43 13.57 -3.26
C GLU A 71 6.15 13.16 -2.52
N LYS A 72 4.99 13.23 -3.18
CA LYS A 72 3.71 12.74 -2.63
C LYS A 72 3.76 11.23 -2.36
N ILE A 73 4.25 10.43 -3.31
CA ILE A 73 4.44 8.98 -3.11
C ILE A 73 5.44 8.72 -1.98
N ARG A 74 6.61 9.38 -2.00
CA ARG A 74 7.65 9.23 -0.97
C ARG A 74 7.09 9.49 0.43
N SER A 75 6.31 10.56 0.57
CA SER A 75 5.71 10.95 1.85
C SER A 75 4.61 9.99 2.28
N ALA A 76 3.77 9.51 1.36
CA ALA A 76 2.74 8.51 1.64
C ALA A 76 3.34 7.19 2.12
N VAL A 77 4.39 6.69 1.45
CA VAL A 77 5.11 5.47 1.86
C VAL A 77 5.77 5.65 3.23
N THR A 78 6.36 6.82 3.49
CA THR A 78 6.96 7.13 4.80
C THR A 78 5.91 7.17 5.91
N TYR A 79 4.75 7.78 5.63
CA TYR A 79 3.62 7.84 6.55
C TYR A 79 3.05 6.45 6.85
N ALA A 80 2.91 5.61 5.83
CA ALA A 80 2.46 4.22 5.98
C ALA A 80 3.46 3.38 6.79
N ASN A 81 4.75 3.48 6.51
CA ASN A 81 5.79 2.81 7.30
C ASN A 81 5.75 3.23 8.78
N LYS A 82 5.58 4.53 9.05
CA LYS A 82 5.41 5.03 10.42
C LYS A 82 4.19 4.41 11.09
N SER A 83 3.07 4.31 10.38
CA SER A 83 1.83 3.71 10.89
C SER A 83 2.00 2.24 11.26
N VAL A 84 2.70 1.46 10.43
CA VAL A 84 3.06 0.06 10.72
C VAL A 84 3.98 -0.01 11.95
N PHE A 85 5.04 0.79 11.98
CA PHE A 85 6.00 0.81 13.08
C PHE A 85 5.35 1.16 14.41
N ASP A 86 4.55 2.23 14.44
CA ASP A 86 3.86 2.68 15.66
C ASP A 86 2.86 1.61 16.13
N ARG A 87 2.13 0.93 15.24
CA ARG A 87 1.24 -0.19 15.62
C ARG A 87 2.02 -1.39 16.18
N ALA A 88 3.17 -1.74 15.60
CA ALA A 88 4.01 -2.84 16.06
C ALA A 88 4.62 -2.58 17.45
N LEU A 89 4.96 -1.32 17.74
CA LEU A 89 5.44 -0.91 19.07
C LEU A 89 4.36 -0.95 20.15
N ASN A 90 3.12 -0.61 19.79
CA ASN A 90 2.02 -0.49 20.75
C ASN A 90 1.26 -1.79 20.99
N ASN A 91 1.52 -2.85 20.21
CA ASN A 91 0.87 -4.14 20.36
C ASN A 91 1.86 -5.29 20.18
N SER A 92 2.16 -6.00 21.26
CA SER A 92 3.11 -7.13 21.25
C SER A 92 2.70 -8.28 20.32
N LEU A 93 1.40 -8.43 20.03
CA LEU A 93 0.91 -9.41 19.06
C LEU A 93 1.27 -9.06 17.61
N LEU A 94 1.64 -7.81 17.35
CA LEU A 94 2.06 -7.30 16.04
C LEU A 94 3.56 -7.08 15.97
N SER A 95 4.32 -7.56 16.96
CA SER A 95 5.77 -7.40 16.98
C SER A 95 6.40 -8.06 15.75
N GLY A 96 7.22 -7.29 15.03
CA GLY A 96 7.89 -7.76 13.82
C GLY A 96 7.00 -7.82 12.57
N MET A 97 5.78 -7.27 12.61
CA MET A 97 4.97 -7.14 11.40
C MET A 97 5.65 -6.22 10.37
N ALA A 98 5.57 -6.61 9.11
CA ALA A 98 6.13 -5.92 7.97
C ALA A 98 5.31 -6.25 6.72
N THR A 99 5.56 -5.56 5.62
CA THR A 99 4.91 -5.83 4.32
C THR A 99 5.73 -5.23 3.20
N THR A 100 5.61 -5.75 1.98
CA THR A 100 6.01 -5.04 0.76
C THR A 100 5.07 -3.87 0.49
N ALA A 101 5.46 -2.97 -0.43
CA ALA A 101 4.61 -1.92 -0.95
C ALA A 101 4.96 -1.54 -2.39
N GLU A 102 4.04 -1.80 -3.30
CA GLU A 102 4.07 -1.41 -4.71
C GLU A 102 3.01 -0.35 -4.91
N VAL A 103 3.43 0.89 -5.12
CA VAL A 103 2.53 2.02 -5.28
C VAL A 103 2.64 2.52 -6.70
N LEU A 104 1.54 2.55 -7.44
CA LEU A 104 1.45 3.07 -8.79
C LEU A 104 0.41 4.19 -8.83
N PHE A 105 0.82 5.37 -9.26
CA PHE A 105 -0.08 6.47 -9.55
C PHE A 105 -0.02 6.82 -11.03
N LEU A 106 -1.14 6.65 -11.74
CA LEU A 106 -1.30 6.99 -13.14
C LEU A 106 -2.02 8.33 -13.25
N LYS A 107 -1.36 9.33 -13.84
CA LYS A 107 -1.93 10.66 -14.09
C LYS A 107 -1.63 11.08 -15.52
N ASP A 108 -2.68 11.41 -16.25
CA ASP A 108 -2.63 11.78 -17.68
C ASP A 108 -1.93 10.74 -18.56
N TYR A 109 -0.64 10.91 -18.86
CA TYR A 109 0.19 9.98 -19.64
C TYR A 109 1.47 9.56 -18.90
N THR A 110 1.53 9.80 -17.59
CA THR A 110 2.69 9.55 -16.76
C THR A 110 2.35 8.53 -15.68
N ALA A 111 3.24 7.57 -15.48
CA ALA A 111 3.23 6.63 -14.37
C ALA A 111 4.29 7.05 -13.35
N TYR A 112 3.86 7.22 -12.10
CA TYR A 112 4.74 7.45 -10.96
C TYR A 112 4.64 6.23 -10.05
N TRP A 113 5.77 5.70 -9.59
CA TRP A 113 5.73 4.53 -8.71
C TRP A 113 6.80 4.54 -7.64
N ALA A 114 6.54 3.77 -6.58
CA ALA A 114 7.51 3.37 -5.59
C ALA A 114 7.42 1.87 -5.35
N HIS A 115 8.53 1.29 -4.91
CA HIS A 115 8.66 -0.12 -4.65
C HIS A 115 9.47 -0.33 -3.36
N VAL A 116 8.94 -1.17 -2.47
CA VAL A 116 9.58 -1.57 -1.21
C VAL A 116 9.38 -3.06 -1.04
N GLY A 117 10.47 -3.83 -0.99
CA GLY A 117 10.43 -5.29 -0.88
C GLY A 117 10.74 -5.97 -2.21
N ASP A 118 10.04 -7.05 -2.52
CA ASP A 118 10.32 -7.94 -3.67
C ASP A 118 9.10 -8.28 -4.54
N SER A 119 7.93 -7.70 -4.24
CA SER A 119 6.77 -7.65 -5.14
C SER A 119 7.07 -6.78 -6.39
N ARG A 120 6.16 -6.61 -7.37
CA ARG A 120 6.51 -6.05 -8.69
C ARG A 120 5.43 -5.18 -9.32
N ILE A 121 5.87 -4.25 -10.18
CA ILE A 121 5.06 -3.40 -11.09
C ILE A 121 5.44 -3.73 -12.54
#